data_AF-A0A9C9SAL9-F1
#
_entry.id   AF-A0A9C9SAL9-F1
#
_cell.length_a   1.000
_cell.length_b   1.000
_cell.length_c   1.000
_cell.angle_alpha   90.00
_cell.angle_beta   90.00
_cell.angle_gamma   90.00
#
_symmetry.space_group_name_H-M   'P 1'
#
loop_
_entity.id
_entity.type
_entity.pdbx_description
1 polymer ?
#
loop_
_entity_poly.entity_id
_entity_poly.type
_entity_poly.pdbx_seq_one_letter_code
_entity_poly.pdbx_strand_id
1 'polypeptide(L)'
;MKSGKYRYVGNTKCRLCHREFFVGRKKDPHIYAFERLLATKHNKNSRCLGCHTTGFGVESGFVSFEQTPKLVGVQCEGCHGPGSEHVRLHADEGGGFGIPVLNGGGAKKGGKKEIKGGFLAGADRPKMIKRMCLSCHTKRWGRSFQRTRRGFQEAYDSYKTPLPGDKK
;
A
#
# COMPACT_ATOMS: atom_id res chain seq x y z
N MET A 1 19.32 -3.40 -6.28
CA MET A 1 19.42 -4.02 -4.94
C MET A 1 18.68 -5.36 -5.02
N LYS A 2 19.37 -6.49 -4.86
CA LYS A 2 18.76 -7.84 -4.96
C LYS A 2 17.73 -8.02 -3.83
N SER A 3 16.43 -8.08 -4.17
CA SER A 3 15.32 -8.03 -3.22
C SER A 3 14.93 -9.42 -2.67
N GLY A 4 15.89 -10.19 -2.17
CA GLY A 4 15.67 -11.62 -1.83
C GLY A 4 14.63 -11.89 -0.73
N LYS A 5 14.26 -10.91 0.10
CA LYS A 5 13.33 -11.10 1.24
C LYS A 5 12.02 -10.29 1.18
N TYR A 6 11.98 -9.21 0.41
CA TYR A 6 10.84 -8.28 0.40
C TYR A 6 10.24 -8.15 -1.00
N ARG A 7 8.97 -8.53 -1.14
CA ARG A 7 8.24 -8.55 -2.40
C ARG A 7 6.92 -7.81 -2.29
N TYR A 8 6.56 -7.09 -3.35
CA TYR A 8 5.23 -6.50 -3.46
C TYR A 8 4.20 -7.61 -3.71
N VAL A 9 3.16 -7.68 -2.87
CA VAL A 9 2.12 -8.72 -2.93
C VAL A 9 0.85 -8.23 -3.62
N GLY A 10 0.64 -6.91 -3.65
CA GLY A 10 -0.55 -6.24 -4.16
C GLY A 10 -1.70 -6.19 -3.15
N ASN A 11 -2.60 -5.22 -3.36
CA ASN A 11 -3.70 -4.92 -2.44
C ASN A 11 -4.68 -6.06 -2.15
N THR A 12 -4.81 -7.06 -3.03
CA THR A 12 -5.74 -8.18 -2.83
C THR A 12 -5.44 -8.95 -1.53
N LYS A 13 -4.17 -9.12 -1.17
CA LYS A 13 -3.77 -9.78 0.08
C LYS A 13 -4.10 -8.92 1.29
N CYS A 14 -3.89 -7.61 1.21
CA CYS A 14 -4.20 -6.65 2.27
C CYS A 14 -5.71 -6.63 2.59
N ARG A 15 -6.56 -6.73 1.56
CA ARG A 15 -8.02 -6.70 1.70
C ARG A 15 -8.58 -7.85 2.53
N LEU A 16 -7.89 -8.99 2.60
CA LEU A 16 -8.34 -10.16 3.35
C LEU A 16 -8.41 -9.87 4.86
N CYS A 17 -7.48 -9.07 5.40
CA CYS A 17 -7.45 -8.70 6.81
C CYS A 17 -8.00 -7.29 7.07
N HIS A 18 -7.85 -6.34 6.12
CA HIS A 18 -8.24 -4.94 6.29
C HIS A 18 -9.51 -4.57 5.51
N ARG A 19 -10.53 -5.42 5.55
CA ARG A 19 -11.75 -5.26 4.73
C ARG A 19 -12.43 -3.89 4.93
N GLU A 20 -12.58 -3.45 6.17
CA GLU A 20 -13.29 -2.20 6.50
C GLU A 20 -12.60 -0.98 5.88
N PHE A 21 -11.26 -0.95 5.89
CA PHE A 21 -10.49 0.10 5.23
C PHE A 21 -10.79 0.17 3.73
N PHE A 22 -10.77 -0.98 3.05
CA PHE A 22 -11.09 -1.04 1.62
C PHE A 22 -12.54 -0.60 1.34
N VAL A 23 -13.49 -0.91 2.22
CA VAL A 23 -14.88 -0.44 2.09
C VAL A 23 -14.97 1.08 2.25
N GLY A 24 -14.28 1.66 3.22
CA GLY A 24 -14.25 3.10 3.45
C GLY A 24 -13.47 3.92 2.39
N ARG A 25 -12.63 3.26 1.58
CA ARG A 25 -11.71 3.91 0.62
C ARG A 25 -11.95 3.52 -0.84
N LYS A 26 -13.17 3.09 -1.20
CA LYS A 26 -13.50 2.72 -2.59
C LYS A 26 -13.24 3.82 -3.62
N LYS A 27 -13.33 5.09 -3.22
CA LYS A 27 -13.14 6.27 -4.09
C LYS A 27 -11.77 6.93 -3.90
N ASP A 28 -10.79 6.19 -3.38
CA ASP A 28 -9.47 6.74 -3.09
C ASP A 28 -8.73 7.13 -4.38
N PRO A 29 -8.30 8.40 -4.55
CA PRO A 29 -7.59 8.84 -5.75
C PRO A 29 -6.29 8.07 -6.03
N HIS A 30 -5.65 7.50 -5.01
CA HIS A 30 -4.41 6.72 -5.19
C HIS A 30 -4.65 5.44 -6.01
N ILE A 31 -5.79 4.77 -5.82
CA ILE A 31 -6.13 3.55 -6.56
C ILE A 31 -6.30 3.87 -8.06
N TYR A 32 -6.85 5.05 -8.37
CA TYR A 32 -7.12 5.52 -9.73
C TYR A 32 -5.95 6.32 -10.35
N ALA A 33 -4.79 6.38 -9.68
CA ALA A 33 -3.68 7.22 -10.14
C ALA A 33 -3.19 6.83 -11.55
N PHE A 34 -3.12 5.53 -11.87
CA PHE A 34 -2.66 5.07 -13.17
C PHE A 34 -3.63 5.42 -14.31
N GLU A 35 -4.94 5.46 -14.05
CA GLU A 35 -5.95 5.82 -15.06
C GLU A 35 -5.73 7.24 -15.60
N ARG A 36 -5.25 8.16 -14.76
CA ARG A 36 -4.86 9.50 -15.21
C ARG A 36 -3.71 9.48 -16.22
N LEU A 37 -2.78 8.52 -16.08
CA LEU A 37 -1.70 8.36 -17.06
C LEU A 37 -2.21 7.77 -18.37
N LEU A 38 -3.21 6.88 -18.33
CA LEU A 38 -3.86 6.38 -19.54
C LEU A 38 -4.56 7.52 -20.28
N ALA A 39 -5.36 8.32 -19.57
CA ALA A 39 -6.07 9.45 -20.14
C ALA A 39 -5.15 10.52 -20.77
N THR A 40 -3.95 10.70 -20.20
CA THR A 40 -2.96 11.69 -20.69
C THR A 40 -1.86 11.08 -21.57
N LYS A 41 -1.94 9.78 -21.88
CA LYS A 41 -0.94 9.05 -22.69
C LYS A 41 0.49 9.11 -22.12
N HIS A 42 0.61 9.15 -20.78
CA HIS A 42 1.88 9.15 -20.06
C HIS A 42 2.16 7.84 -19.31
N ASN A 43 1.38 6.80 -19.57
CA ASN A 43 1.47 5.48 -18.92
C ASN A 43 2.75 4.70 -19.21
N LYS A 44 3.62 5.18 -20.11
CA LYS A 44 4.96 4.62 -20.36
C LYS A 44 6.11 5.54 -19.88
N ASN A 45 5.78 6.72 -19.37
CA ASN A 45 6.80 7.68 -18.93
C ASN A 45 7.30 7.30 -17.53
N SER A 46 8.57 6.87 -17.45
CA SER A 46 9.21 6.46 -16.19
C SER A 46 9.14 7.52 -15.08
N ARG A 47 9.16 8.82 -15.46
CA ARG A 47 9.01 9.93 -14.51
C ARG A 47 7.63 10.00 -13.86
N CYS A 48 6.60 9.51 -14.55
CA CYS A 48 5.23 9.45 -14.04
C CYS A 48 4.96 8.15 -13.28
N LEU A 49 5.51 7.03 -13.77
CA LEU A 49 5.28 5.70 -13.22
C LEU A 49 5.71 5.59 -11.75
N GLY A 50 6.80 6.26 -11.35
CA GLY A 50 7.25 6.28 -9.96
C GLY A 50 6.22 6.79 -8.94
N CYS A 51 5.30 7.68 -9.36
CA CYS A 51 4.29 8.26 -8.47
C CYS A 51 2.87 7.72 -8.72
N HIS A 52 2.63 7.01 -9.81
CA HIS A 52 1.29 6.56 -10.25
C HIS A 52 1.14 5.04 -10.28
N THR A 53 2.17 4.31 -9.85
CA THR A 53 2.17 2.85 -9.71
C THR A 53 2.86 2.46 -8.41
N THR A 54 2.81 1.18 -8.07
CA THR A 54 3.40 0.65 -6.83
C THR A 54 4.72 -0.05 -7.11
N GLY A 55 5.80 0.45 -6.50
CA GLY A 55 7.11 -0.18 -6.55
C GLY A 55 7.88 -0.05 -7.87
N PHE A 56 7.54 0.90 -8.74
CA PHE A 56 8.27 1.10 -10.00
C PHE A 56 9.78 1.26 -9.77
N GLY A 57 10.59 0.59 -10.59
CA GLY A 57 12.05 0.59 -10.47
C GLY A 57 12.60 -0.36 -9.40
N VAL A 58 11.73 -1.12 -8.72
CA VAL A 58 12.12 -2.20 -7.80
C VAL A 58 11.88 -3.56 -8.47
N GLU A 59 12.78 -4.51 -8.23
CA GLU A 59 12.78 -5.86 -8.86
C GLU A 59 11.44 -6.60 -8.76
N SER A 60 10.72 -6.46 -7.64
CA SER A 60 9.40 -7.08 -7.43
C SER A 60 8.20 -6.15 -7.64
N GLY A 61 8.45 -4.91 -8.07
CA GLY A 61 7.42 -3.87 -8.20
C GLY A 61 6.83 -3.75 -9.61
N PHE A 62 6.17 -2.63 -9.88
CA PHE A 62 5.52 -2.40 -11.18
C PHE A 62 6.55 -2.35 -12.33
N VAL A 63 6.29 -3.13 -13.38
CA VAL A 63 7.07 -3.16 -14.63
C VAL A 63 6.25 -2.59 -15.79
N SER A 64 5.09 -3.20 -16.06
CA SER A 64 4.12 -2.74 -17.05
C SER A 64 2.71 -3.17 -16.65
N PHE A 65 1.71 -2.66 -17.37
CA PHE A 65 0.32 -3.05 -17.15
C PHE A 65 0.12 -4.55 -17.43
N GLU A 66 0.80 -5.09 -18.44
CA GLU A 66 0.69 -6.47 -18.89
C GLU A 66 1.42 -7.43 -17.92
N GLN A 67 2.59 -7.05 -17.42
CA GLN A 67 3.41 -7.91 -16.57
C GLN A 67 2.97 -7.87 -15.10
N THR A 68 2.57 -6.70 -14.62
CA THR A 68 2.25 -6.47 -13.20
C THR A 68 0.95 -5.68 -13.03
N PRO A 69 -0.18 -6.14 -13.59
CA PRO A 69 -1.46 -5.41 -13.54
C PRO A 69 -1.91 -5.17 -12.09
N LYS A 70 -1.55 -6.07 -11.18
CA LYS A 70 -1.89 -5.96 -9.75
C LYS A 70 -1.18 -4.81 -9.02
N LEU A 71 -0.19 -4.15 -9.62
CA LEU A 71 0.58 -3.05 -9.02
C LEU A 71 0.30 -1.68 -9.67
N VAL A 72 -0.75 -1.59 -10.48
CA VAL A 72 -1.25 -0.31 -10.99
C VAL A 72 -1.82 0.55 -9.86
N GLY A 73 -1.66 1.86 -9.99
CA GLY A 73 -2.04 2.83 -8.96
C GLY A 73 -1.11 2.83 -7.77
N VAL A 74 -1.33 3.78 -6.85
CA VAL A 74 -0.64 3.83 -5.57
C VAL A 74 -1.44 2.99 -4.57
N GLN A 75 -0.87 1.85 -4.20
CA GLN A 75 -1.49 0.86 -3.33
C GLN A 75 -1.01 1.02 -1.88
N CYS A 76 -1.47 0.15 -0.97
CA CYS A 76 -0.98 0.13 0.42
C CYS A 76 0.56 0.12 0.45
N GLU A 77 1.16 -0.74 -0.38
CA GLU A 77 2.60 -0.91 -0.47
C GLU A 77 3.31 0.27 -1.16
N GLY A 78 2.59 1.18 -1.81
CA GLY A 78 3.14 2.42 -2.36
C GLY A 78 3.62 3.39 -1.26
N CYS A 79 2.98 3.34 -0.08
CA CYS A 79 3.41 4.10 1.10
C CYS A 79 4.10 3.23 2.15
N HIS A 80 3.69 1.97 2.30
CA HIS A 80 4.20 1.08 3.34
C HIS A 80 5.44 0.25 2.92
N GLY A 81 5.74 0.22 1.62
CA GLY A 81 6.76 -0.66 1.04
C GLY A 81 6.25 -2.10 0.84
N PRO A 82 7.12 -3.02 0.39
CA PRO A 82 6.74 -4.39 0.08
C PRO A 82 6.19 -5.13 1.32
N GLY A 83 5.02 -5.75 1.20
CA GLY A 83 4.27 -6.35 2.30
C GLY A 83 4.44 -7.86 2.48
N SER A 84 5.31 -8.52 1.71
CA SER A 84 5.48 -9.98 1.81
C SER A 84 5.80 -10.47 3.21
N GLU A 85 6.64 -9.74 3.93
CA GLU A 85 7.04 -10.10 5.29
C GLU A 85 5.91 -9.86 6.29
N HIS A 86 5.18 -8.75 6.16
CA HIS A 86 3.99 -8.49 6.98
C HIS A 86 2.95 -9.61 6.83
N VAL A 87 2.64 -10.01 5.60
CA VAL A 87 1.69 -11.11 5.34
C VAL A 87 2.20 -12.42 5.94
N ARG A 88 3.50 -12.71 5.85
CA ARG A 88 4.11 -13.92 6.41
C ARG A 88 3.98 -13.96 7.94
N LEU A 89 4.33 -12.88 8.63
CA LEU A 89 4.22 -12.79 10.10
C LEU A 89 2.78 -13.02 10.57
N HIS A 90 1.79 -12.47 9.86
CA HIS A 90 0.38 -12.71 10.18
C HIS A 90 -0.07 -14.15 9.90
N ALA A 91 0.49 -14.83 8.90
CA ALA A 91 0.20 -16.24 8.65
C ALA A 91 0.77 -17.13 9.76
N ASP A 92 2.00 -16.85 10.20
CA ASP A 92 2.71 -17.65 11.21
C ASP A 92 2.13 -17.44 12.62
N GLU A 93 1.67 -16.23 12.96
CA GLU A 93 1.01 -15.93 14.25
C GLU A 93 -0.49 -16.28 14.28
N GLY A 94 -1.00 -16.96 13.25
CA GLY A 94 -2.41 -17.38 13.14
C GLY A 94 -3.40 -16.24 12.83
N GLY A 95 -2.91 -15.03 12.56
CA GLY A 95 -3.69 -13.81 12.32
C GLY A 95 -4.37 -13.72 10.95
N GLY A 96 -4.64 -14.85 10.29
CA GLY A 96 -5.33 -14.89 9.01
C GLY A 96 -6.54 -15.82 9.07
N PHE A 97 -7.65 -15.39 8.46
CA PHE A 97 -8.81 -16.21 8.14
C PHE A 97 -8.38 -17.50 7.41
N GLY A 98 -8.06 -18.56 8.15
CA GLY A 98 -8.01 -19.96 7.70
C GLY A 98 -7.37 -20.26 6.34
N ILE A 99 -6.40 -19.47 5.86
CA ILE A 99 -5.63 -19.87 4.66
C ILE A 99 -4.69 -20.97 5.16
N PRO A 100 -4.84 -22.23 4.70
CA PRO A 100 -3.97 -23.29 5.16
C PRO A 100 -2.56 -22.93 4.73
N VAL A 101 -1.65 -22.84 5.70
CA VAL A 101 -0.23 -22.95 5.40
C VAL A 101 -0.07 -24.35 4.82
N LEU A 102 0.26 -24.44 3.53
CA LEU A 102 0.39 -25.71 2.79
C LEU A 102 1.49 -26.62 3.37
N ASN A 103 2.23 -26.15 4.37
CA ASN A 103 3.21 -26.92 5.13
C ASN A 103 2.70 -27.20 6.55
N GLY A 104 1.79 -28.16 6.66
CA GLY A 104 1.77 -29.16 7.75
C GLY A 104 1.64 -28.70 9.21
N GLY A 105 1.22 -27.48 9.52
CA GLY A 105 0.99 -27.01 10.89
C GLY A 105 -0.47 -26.63 11.11
N GLY A 106 -1.18 -27.34 11.98
CA GLY A 106 -2.62 -27.17 12.24
C GLY A 106 -3.07 -25.71 12.43
N ALA A 107 -4.25 -25.41 11.91
CA ALA A 107 -4.88 -24.08 11.96
C ALA A 107 -5.10 -23.63 13.42
N LYS A 108 -4.24 -22.75 13.93
CA LYS A 108 -4.50 -22.04 15.18
C LYS A 108 -5.46 -20.89 14.90
N LYS A 109 -6.60 -20.84 15.61
CA LYS A 109 -7.53 -19.70 15.62
C LYS A 109 -6.78 -18.46 16.16
N GLY A 110 -6.35 -17.55 15.31
CA GLY A 110 -5.67 -16.33 15.74
C GLY A 110 -6.63 -15.30 16.33
N GLY A 111 -6.27 -14.78 17.50
CA GLY A 111 -6.92 -13.61 18.09
C GLY A 111 -6.54 -12.31 17.35
N LYS A 112 -7.25 -11.22 17.68
CA LYS A 112 -7.02 -9.84 17.18
C LYS A 112 -5.71 -9.23 17.73
N LYS A 113 -4.58 -9.92 17.62
CA LYS A 113 -3.30 -9.37 18.07
C LYS A 113 -2.77 -8.42 17.02
N GLU A 114 -2.49 -7.18 17.42
CA GLU A 114 -1.84 -6.18 16.56
C GLU A 114 -0.39 -6.61 16.31
N ILE A 115 -0.09 -7.02 15.07
CA ILE A 115 1.29 -7.32 14.67
C ILE A 115 1.93 -6.03 14.15
N LYS A 116 2.98 -5.59 14.83
CA LYS A 116 3.77 -4.43 14.43
C LYS A 116 4.93 -4.89 13.56
N GLY A 117 5.16 -4.20 12.44
CA GLY A 117 6.30 -4.47 11.54
C GLY A 117 5.95 -5.27 10.29
N GLY A 118 6.99 -5.73 9.59
CA GLY A 118 6.87 -6.39 8.28
C GLY A 118 6.72 -5.44 7.08
N PHE A 119 6.76 -4.12 7.33
CA PHE A 119 6.74 -3.05 6.34
C PHE A 119 7.95 -2.12 6.51
N LEU A 120 8.35 -1.46 5.42
CA LEU A 120 9.38 -0.41 5.44
C LEU A 120 8.88 0.87 6.14
N ALA A 121 7.58 1.12 6.05
CA ALA A 121 6.91 2.20 6.73
C ALA A 121 5.60 1.68 7.35
N GLY A 122 5.48 1.73 8.67
CA GLY A 122 4.31 1.26 9.41
C GLY A 122 4.02 2.18 10.60
N ALA A 123 3.10 1.77 11.47
CA ALA A 123 2.81 2.51 12.72
C ALA A 123 4.07 2.69 13.60
N ASP A 124 5.04 1.79 13.47
CA ASP A 124 6.36 1.82 14.10
C ASP A 124 7.34 2.82 13.46
N ARG A 125 7.09 3.27 12.21
CA ARG A 125 7.95 4.20 11.46
C ARG A 125 7.17 5.37 10.83
N PRO A 126 6.50 6.22 11.62
CA PRO A 126 5.64 7.30 11.10
C PRO A 126 6.39 8.35 10.26
N LYS A 127 7.67 8.60 10.56
CA LYS A 127 8.51 9.51 9.76
C LYS A 127 8.70 9.00 8.33
N MET A 128 8.77 7.68 8.13
CA MET A 128 8.89 7.09 6.80
C MET A 128 7.61 7.23 6.01
N ILE A 129 6.44 6.99 6.61
CA ILE A 129 5.14 7.18 5.93
C ILE A 129 5.01 8.64 5.45
N LYS A 130 5.34 9.62 6.30
CA LYS A 130 5.33 11.04 5.90
C LYS A 130 6.23 11.32 4.69
N ARG A 131 7.44 10.73 4.67
CA ARG A 131 8.37 10.85 3.53
C ARG A 131 7.79 10.24 2.25
N MET A 132 7.12 9.09 2.34
CA MET A 132 6.48 8.46 1.17
C MET A 132 5.33 9.30 0.62
N CYS A 133 4.55 9.98 1.47
CA CYS A 133 3.56 10.94 0.97
C CYS A 133 4.23 12.08 0.17
N LEU A 134 5.36 12.60 0.66
CA LEU A 134 6.05 13.75 0.07
C LEU A 134 6.91 13.41 -1.15
N SER A 135 7.18 12.13 -1.44
CA SER A 135 7.89 11.74 -2.67
C SER A 135 7.06 12.03 -3.93
N CYS A 136 5.74 11.91 -3.84
CA CYS A 136 4.82 12.18 -4.94
C CYS A 136 4.20 13.58 -4.83
N HIS A 137 3.86 14.01 -3.61
CA HIS A 137 3.20 15.30 -3.38
C HIS A 137 4.18 16.43 -3.06
N THR A 138 5.13 16.67 -3.97
CA THR A 138 6.10 17.77 -3.89
C THR A 138 5.43 19.13 -4.14
N LYS A 139 6.09 20.27 -3.86
CA LYS A 139 5.55 21.60 -4.20
C LYS A 139 5.16 21.76 -5.69
N ARG A 140 5.88 21.07 -6.59
CA ARG A 140 5.64 21.10 -8.04
C ARG A 140 4.38 20.35 -8.46
N TRP A 141 4.05 19.26 -7.77
CA TRP A 141 2.96 18.33 -8.15
C TRP A 141 1.85 18.23 -7.08
N GLY A 142 2.03 18.88 -5.93
CA GLY A 142 1.25 18.74 -4.69
C GLY A 142 0.03 19.65 -4.58
N ARG A 143 -0.57 20.04 -5.72
CA ARG A 143 -1.85 20.77 -5.74
C ARG A 143 -2.97 20.00 -5.01
N SER A 144 -2.80 18.70 -4.79
CA SER A 144 -3.72 17.81 -4.07
C SER A 144 -3.91 18.17 -2.59
N PHE A 145 -2.90 18.72 -1.90
CA PHE A 145 -3.06 19.20 -0.51
C PHE A 145 -3.53 20.66 -0.45
N GLN A 146 -3.29 21.44 -1.52
CA GLN A 146 -3.63 22.86 -1.58
C GLN A 146 -5.10 23.12 -1.92
N ARG A 147 -5.79 22.17 -2.56
CA ARG A 147 -7.22 22.30 -2.96
C ARG A 147 -8.24 21.83 -1.93
N THR A 148 -7.83 21.09 -0.90
CA THR A 148 -8.72 20.69 0.19
C THR A 148 -8.38 21.51 1.42
N ARG A 149 -9.36 22.05 2.15
CA ARG A 149 -9.14 22.81 3.41
C ARG A 149 -8.44 22.00 4.53
N ARG A 150 -7.97 20.79 4.22
CA ARG A 150 -7.56 19.72 5.13
C ARG A 150 -6.04 19.66 5.33
N GLY A 151 -5.25 20.25 4.42
CA GLY A 151 -3.79 20.27 4.53
C GLY A 151 -3.13 18.89 4.51
N PHE A 152 -1.80 18.84 4.62
CA PHE A 152 -1.02 17.59 4.62
C PHE A 152 -1.31 16.71 5.84
N GLN A 153 -1.46 17.32 7.02
CA GLN A 153 -1.55 16.59 8.28
C GLN A 153 -2.87 15.82 8.40
N GLU A 154 -4.02 16.41 8.04
CA GLU A 154 -5.29 15.66 8.04
C GLU A 154 -5.28 14.53 7.00
N ALA A 155 -4.68 14.77 5.83
CA ALA A 155 -4.51 13.71 4.84
C ALA A 155 -3.68 12.55 5.42
N TYR A 156 -2.51 12.84 5.99
CA TYR A 156 -1.67 11.84 6.65
C TYR A 156 -2.43 11.08 7.75
N ASP A 157 -3.16 11.79 8.61
CA ASP A 157 -3.93 11.17 9.70
C ASP A 157 -5.02 10.23 9.20
N SER A 158 -5.57 10.47 8.00
CA SER A 158 -6.54 9.56 7.36
C SER A 158 -5.93 8.28 6.77
N TYR A 159 -4.60 8.20 6.62
CA TYR A 159 -3.89 7.07 6.02
C TYR A 159 -2.96 6.34 7.01
N LYS A 160 -2.60 6.96 8.14
CA LYS A 160 -1.63 6.37 9.08
C LYS A 160 -2.12 5.11 9.80
N THR A 161 -3.44 4.86 9.80
CA THR A 161 -4.06 3.69 10.43
C THR A 161 -4.74 2.78 9.41
N PRO A 162 -4.61 1.45 9.54
CA PRO A 162 -5.28 0.48 8.67
C PRO A 162 -6.74 0.23 9.06
N LEU A 163 -7.18 0.77 10.20
CA LEU A 163 -8.59 0.86 10.56
C LEU A 163 -9.05 2.26 10.17
N PRO A 164 -10.08 2.43 9.33
CA PRO A 164 -10.73 3.71 9.22
C PRO A 164 -11.23 4.02 10.64
N GLY A 165 -10.72 5.10 11.24
CA GLY A 165 -11.22 5.55 12.53
C GLY A 165 -12.74 5.61 12.45
N ASP A 166 -13.38 5.10 13.51
CA ASP A 166 -14.80 5.27 13.74
C ASP A 166 -15.23 6.68 13.32
N LYS A 167 -16.16 6.73 12.35
CA LYS A 167 -16.90 7.92 11.90
C LYS A 167 -16.10 8.94 11.05
N LYS A 168 -16.55 9.07 9.79
CA LYS A 168 -16.84 10.39 9.22
C LYS A 168 -18.30 10.43 8.85
#